data_AF-A0A3D1X3P1-F1
#
_entry.id   AF-A0A3D1X3P1-F1
#
_cell.length_a   1.000
_cell.length_b   1.000
_cell.length_c   1.000
_cell.angle_alpha   90.00
_cell.angle_beta   90.00
_cell.angle_gamma   90.00
#
_symmetry.space_group_name_H-M   'P 1'
#
loop_
_entity.id
_entity.type
_entity.pdbx_description
1 polymer ?
#
loop_
_entity_poly.entity_id
_entity_poly.type
_entity_poly.pdbx_seq_one_letter_code
_entity_poly.pdbx_strand_id
1 'polypeptide(L)'
;MKQHRIFFQALSALLCLVLCTQLTACGQKDTFSPASGKRYDNSLITEVLSEEGTFTDEYDQDWDYSYHIPQLEADTPDAEKINAQIMTVYGDDVRSSLVDAAVPKMPETYYESVSWQSHWNESLLSLSIKAQSWGGIMTDYQVYHFDFASGKQLTNTQLLDRFEIDEDNFIAALRRAAAQSFDSIYAPWDTPGLSPDSENFGSMCIELASMRAWTIAEENYELDTLLFYLDGDNSFTAFHPVGSVAGADWYYREMSGQIVLSEWADGKAPRSDYSFVSAVLTGEGASVRFTRHEDGMFDSEEYRPYVGFSYNTDYPIAACYGEYQDIFVGTFGNGMAPYVFLLTKGGTVEYADIFGGFDNGFLCSGGPLYGLHDIARFENGEREGGYEEGYQTVYAVDQNGDRYDLAGRITPMANAMPFPVTGDWYAEVRHGVDGGGSYTSSYFLSFSKNGFTSIENFMEDMEDLSIDYGGYCTYLGMTEQGMIYLFNLYNSNGDVRDGTFLLDFYDSENDLLRVIPVSGVNLFDAAESGSTTFVRAYG
;
A
#
# COMPACT_ATOMS: atom_id res chain seq x y z
N MET A 1 30.64 -21.22 -10.12
CA MET A 1 30.08 -20.13 -10.96
C MET A 1 29.76 -20.52 -12.40
N LYS A 2 30.56 -21.32 -13.14
CA LYS A 2 30.19 -21.73 -14.52
C LYS A 2 29.08 -22.80 -14.62
N GLN A 3 28.94 -23.70 -13.64
CA GLN A 3 27.91 -24.74 -13.66
C GLN A 3 26.50 -24.26 -13.24
N HIS A 4 26.39 -23.22 -12.40
CA HIS A 4 25.09 -22.63 -12.05
C HIS A 4 24.47 -21.80 -13.19
N ARG A 5 25.30 -21.26 -14.11
CA ARG A 5 24.84 -20.47 -15.28
C ARG A 5 24.22 -21.33 -16.38
N ILE A 6 24.68 -22.58 -16.54
CA ILE A 6 24.12 -23.53 -17.54
C ILE A 6 22.74 -24.04 -17.07
N PHE A 7 22.52 -24.18 -15.75
CA PHE A 7 21.22 -24.57 -15.21
C PHE A 7 20.16 -23.47 -15.36
N PHE A 8 20.52 -22.19 -15.22
CA PHE A 8 19.59 -21.06 -15.43
C PHE A 8 19.21 -20.87 -16.91
N GLN A 9 20.17 -20.98 -17.84
CA GLN A 9 19.88 -20.90 -19.28
C GLN A 9 19.06 -22.09 -19.79
N ALA A 10 19.24 -23.28 -19.22
CA ALA A 10 18.42 -24.44 -19.56
C ALA A 10 16.98 -24.36 -19.00
N LEU A 11 16.78 -23.68 -17.85
CA LEU A 11 15.45 -23.49 -17.25
C LEU A 11 14.62 -22.44 -18.00
N SER A 12 15.23 -21.32 -18.42
CA SER A 12 14.55 -20.29 -19.23
C SER A 12 14.14 -20.80 -20.61
N ALA A 13 14.98 -21.63 -21.26
CA ALA A 13 14.63 -22.23 -22.55
C ALA A 13 13.52 -23.30 -22.44
N LEU A 14 13.43 -24.03 -21.32
CA LEU A 14 12.35 -25.00 -21.08
C LEU A 14 11.03 -24.32 -20.68
N LEU A 15 11.05 -23.18 -19.99
CA LEU A 15 9.85 -22.41 -19.69
C LEU A 15 9.22 -21.83 -20.97
N CYS A 16 10.03 -21.32 -21.91
CA CYS A 16 9.53 -20.80 -23.19
C CYS A 16 8.90 -21.91 -24.06
N LEU A 17 9.42 -23.14 -24.04
CA LEU A 17 8.84 -24.25 -24.82
C LEU A 17 7.56 -24.83 -24.21
N VAL A 18 7.38 -24.75 -22.89
CA VAL A 18 6.13 -25.18 -22.22
C VAL A 18 5.03 -24.11 -22.35
N LEU A 19 5.38 -22.82 -22.39
CA LEU A 19 4.43 -21.73 -22.67
C LEU A 19 3.98 -21.69 -24.14
N CYS A 20 4.86 -22.06 -25.09
CA CYS A 20 4.49 -22.13 -26.52
C CYS A 20 3.64 -23.35 -26.91
N THR A 21 3.35 -24.30 -26.02
CA THR A 21 2.52 -25.48 -26.32
C THR A 21 1.13 -25.48 -25.66
N GLN A 22 0.75 -24.41 -24.96
CA GLN A 22 -0.62 -24.27 -24.39
C GLN A 22 -1.51 -23.25 -25.12
N LEU A 23 -0.98 -22.49 -26.08
CA LEU A 23 -1.77 -21.56 -26.90
C LEU A 23 -2.19 -22.20 -28.23
N THR A 24 -2.91 -23.32 -28.16
CA THR A 24 -3.70 -23.83 -29.30
C THR A 24 -4.82 -24.73 -28.79
N ALA A 25 -6.05 -24.19 -28.63
CA ALA A 25 -7.30 -24.76 -29.15
C ALA A 25 -8.57 -24.13 -28.53
N CYS A 26 -9.48 -23.77 -29.45
CA CYS A 26 -10.96 -23.68 -29.36
C CYS A 26 -11.59 -22.90 -28.19
N GLY A 27 -12.31 -21.79 -28.39
CA GLY A 27 -13.27 -21.52 -29.46
C GLY A 27 -14.65 -22.06 -29.09
N GLN A 28 -15.48 -21.23 -28.44
CA GLN A 28 -16.92 -21.45 -28.41
C GLN A 28 -17.64 -20.12 -28.71
N LYS A 29 -18.36 -20.15 -29.84
CA LYS A 29 -19.26 -19.11 -30.34
C LYS A 29 -20.43 -18.95 -29.39
N ASP A 30 -20.73 -17.73 -29.01
CA ASP A 30 -22.11 -17.27 -28.93
C ASP A 30 -22.31 -16.06 -29.84
N THR A 31 -23.28 -16.21 -30.72
CA THR A 31 -23.61 -15.30 -31.81
C THR A 31 -24.61 -14.25 -31.33
N PHE A 32 -24.16 -13.01 -31.17
CA PHE A 32 -24.98 -11.85 -31.46
C PHE A 32 -24.37 -11.11 -32.64
N SER A 33 -25.15 -10.99 -33.71
CA SER A 33 -24.77 -10.26 -34.92
C SER A 33 -25.57 -8.97 -34.99
N PRO A 34 -24.94 -7.79 -34.89
CA PRO A 34 -25.52 -6.57 -35.40
C PRO A 34 -25.24 -6.44 -36.90
N ALA A 35 -26.19 -5.88 -37.64
CA ALA A 35 -26.09 -5.63 -39.06
C ALA A 35 -25.11 -4.48 -39.38
N SER A 36 -24.43 -4.60 -40.53
CA SER A 36 -23.42 -3.70 -41.12
C SER A 36 -22.17 -3.43 -40.27
N GLY A 37 -21.45 -4.50 -39.91
CA GLY A 37 -20.34 -4.43 -38.95
C GLY A 37 -19.05 -3.84 -39.52
N LYS A 38 -18.72 -2.59 -39.14
CA LYS A 38 -17.32 -2.21 -38.99
C LYS A 38 -16.71 -3.15 -37.95
N ARG A 39 -15.63 -3.84 -38.30
CA ARG A 39 -14.89 -4.69 -37.38
C ARG A 39 -13.87 -3.81 -36.65
N TYR A 40 -14.03 -3.69 -35.34
CA TYR A 40 -13.07 -3.02 -34.47
C TYR A 40 -12.14 -4.10 -33.93
N ASP A 41 -10.89 -4.11 -34.41
CA ASP A 41 -9.84 -5.03 -34.01
C ASP A 41 -8.46 -4.45 -34.36
N ASN A 42 -7.41 -5.23 -34.14
CA ASN A 42 -6.02 -4.81 -34.32
C ASN A 42 -5.65 -4.45 -35.77
N SER A 43 -6.53 -4.63 -36.76
CA SER A 43 -6.31 -4.07 -38.10
C SER A 43 -6.35 -2.53 -38.13
N LEU A 44 -6.83 -1.90 -37.04
CA LEU A 44 -6.86 -0.45 -36.84
C LEU A 44 -5.62 0.08 -36.10
N ILE A 45 -4.61 -0.77 -35.88
CA ILE A 45 -3.36 -0.41 -35.23
C ILE A 45 -2.22 -0.89 -36.13
N THR A 46 -1.27 -0.01 -36.43
CA THR A 46 -0.02 -0.36 -37.11
C THR A 46 1.16 -0.11 -36.20
N GLU A 47 2.36 -0.49 -36.63
CA GLU A 47 3.59 -0.14 -35.94
C GLU A 47 4.39 0.83 -36.79
N VAL A 48 4.63 2.03 -36.27
CA VAL A 48 5.44 3.06 -36.94
C VAL A 48 6.94 2.72 -36.86
N LEU A 49 7.31 1.88 -35.90
CA LEU A 49 8.62 1.28 -35.75
C LEU A 49 8.46 -0.14 -35.18
N SER A 50 9.10 -1.11 -35.83
CA SER A 50 9.11 -2.53 -35.47
C SER A 50 10.50 -3.06 -35.74
N GLU A 51 11.37 -3.07 -34.73
CA GLU A 51 12.76 -3.48 -34.87
C GLU A 51 13.18 -4.35 -33.67
N GLU A 52 13.86 -5.44 -33.97
CA GLU A 52 14.44 -6.34 -32.99
C GLU A 52 15.89 -6.63 -33.37
N GLY A 53 16.76 -6.80 -32.38
CA GLY A 53 18.16 -7.08 -32.66
C GLY A 53 19.01 -7.25 -31.43
N THR A 54 20.31 -7.26 -31.66
CA THR A 54 21.34 -7.40 -30.62
C THR A 54 22.44 -6.38 -30.90
N PHE A 55 23.01 -5.79 -29.86
CA PHE A 55 24.26 -5.03 -29.95
C PHE A 55 25.26 -5.54 -28.91
N THR A 56 26.54 -5.22 -29.11
CA THR A 56 27.61 -5.51 -28.16
C THR A 56 28.07 -4.19 -27.52
N ASP A 57 28.11 -4.13 -26.20
CA ASP A 57 28.55 -2.94 -25.47
C ASP A 57 30.09 -2.80 -25.43
N GLU A 58 30.57 -1.74 -24.78
CA GLU A 58 32.00 -1.46 -24.62
C GLU A 58 32.77 -2.50 -23.76
N TYR A 59 32.05 -3.44 -23.13
CA TYR A 59 32.58 -4.49 -22.27
C TYR A 59 32.52 -5.88 -22.93
N ASP A 60 32.28 -5.95 -24.24
CA ASP A 60 32.09 -7.19 -25.01
C ASP A 60 30.90 -8.03 -24.51
N GLN A 61 29.86 -7.39 -23.97
CA GLN A 61 28.62 -8.04 -23.58
C GLN A 61 27.53 -7.78 -24.63
N ASP A 62 26.88 -8.86 -25.06
CA ASP A 62 25.75 -8.81 -25.99
C ASP A 62 24.43 -8.54 -25.24
N TRP A 63 23.61 -7.67 -25.81
CA TRP A 63 22.32 -7.24 -25.29
C TRP A 63 21.27 -7.25 -26.40
N ASP A 64 20.11 -7.84 -26.11
CA ASP A 64 18.98 -7.91 -27.03
C ASP A 64 18.02 -6.74 -26.81
N TYR A 65 17.40 -6.26 -27.89
CA TYR A 65 16.32 -5.27 -27.84
C TYR A 65 15.13 -5.68 -28.70
N SER A 66 13.94 -5.19 -28.33
CA SER A 66 12.70 -5.38 -29.08
C SER A 66 11.81 -4.14 -28.98
N TYR A 67 11.64 -3.42 -30.08
CA TYR A 67 10.89 -2.18 -30.15
C TYR A 67 9.71 -2.31 -31.09
N HIS A 68 8.50 -2.25 -30.52
CA HIS A 68 7.22 -2.26 -31.22
C HIS A 68 6.43 -1.02 -30.81
N ILE A 69 6.45 0.01 -31.65
CA ILE A 69 5.83 1.31 -31.37
C ILE A 69 4.50 1.42 -32.13
N PRO A 70 3.34 1.36 -31.43
CA PRO A 70 2.03 1.34 -32.08
C PRO A 70 1.63 2.72 -32.63
N GLN A 71 0.73 2.70 -33.63
CA GLN A 71 0.09 3.86 -34.22
C GLN A 71 -1.37 3.53 -34.54
N LEU A 72 -2.30 4.41 -34.15
CA LEU A 72 -3.73 4.30 -34.46
C LEU A 72 -4.02 4.71 -35.91
N GLU A 73 -4.76 3.87 -36.64
CA GLU A 73 -5.21 4.12 -38.02
C GLU A 73 -6.58 4.83 -38.03
N ALA A 74 -6.61 6.07 -37.53
CA ALA A 74 -7.79 6.93 -37.57
C ALA A 74 -7.43 8.36 -37.98
N ASP A 75 -8.14 8.90 -38.98
CA ASP A 75 -8.00 10.28 -39.45
C ASP A 75 -8.80 11.24 -38.56
N THR A 76 -8.32 11.42 -37.32
CA THR A 76 -8.95 12.28 -36.30
C THR A 76 -7.89 13.02 -35.50
N PRO A 77 -8.17 14.27 -35.04
CA PRO A 77 -7.21 15.03 -34.25
C PRO A 77 -6.75 14.32 -32.96
N ASP A 78 -7.66 13.58 -32.32
CA ASP A 78 -7.37 12.86 -31.08
C ASP A 78 -6.44 11.65 -31.33
N ALA A 79 -6.64 10.91 -32.43
CA ALA A 79 -5.72 9.83 -32.83
C ALA A 79 -4.34 10.37 -33.22
N GLU A 80 -4.27 11.49 -33.97
CA GLU A 80 -3.01 12.17 -34.27
C GLU A 80 -2.27 12.60 -33.00
N LYS A 81 -3.00 13.10 -31.99
CA LYS A 81 -2.44 13.48 -30.69
C LYS A 81 -1.88 12.28 -29.94
N ILE A 82 -2.62 11.18 -29.84
CA ILE A 82 -2.15 9.93 -29.19
C ILE A 82 -0.89 9.42 -29.89
N ASN A 83 -0.91 9.33 -31.22
CA ASN A 83 0.23 8.86 -32.01
C ASN A 83 1.47 9.75 -31.80
N ALA A 84 1.29 11.07 -31.75
CA ALA A 84 2.38 12.00 -31.45
C ALA A 84 2.93 11.82 -30.03
N GLN A 85 2.06 11.61 -29.04
CA GLN A 85 2.48 11.36 -27.64
C GLN A 85 3.30 10.07 -27.52
N ILE A 86 2.82 8.96 -28.11
CA ILE A 86 3.54 7.67 -28.13
C ILE A 86 4.92 7.85 -28.76
N MET A 87 5.00 8.58 -29.87
CA MET A 87 6.26 8.88 -30.54
C MET A 87 7.23 9.69 -29.67
N THR A 88 6.74 10.73 -29.00
CA THR A 88 7.57 11.57 -28.12
C THR A 88 8.06 10.81 -26.90
N VAL A 89 7.24 9.94 -26.30
CA VAL A 89 7.62 9.21 -25.08
C VAL A 89 8.55 8.04 -25.39
N TYR A 90 8.31 7.30 -26.47
CA TYR A 90 9.03 6.04 -26.75
C TYR A 90 9.79 6.03 -28.07
N GLY A 91 9.22 6.59 -29.14
CA GLY A 91 9.74 6.37 -30.48
C GLY A 91 10.93 7.25 -30.89
N ASP A 92 11.01 8.50 -30.43
CA ASP A 92 12.07 9.43 -30.84
C ASP A 92 13.45 9.01 -30.31
N ASP A 93 13.52 8.59 -29.04
CA ASP A 93 14.76 8.08 -28.41
C ASP A 93 15.21 6.75 -29.01
N VAL A 94 14.25 5.85 -29.30
CA VAL A 94 14.53 4.57 -29.97
C VAL A 94 15.08 4.80 -31.37
N ARG A 95 14.48 5.70 -32.16
CA ARG A 95 15.00 6.04 -33.50
C ARG A 95 16.41 6.60 -33.45
N SER A 96 16.68 7.51 -32.50
CA SER A 96 18.03 8.06 -32.31
C SER A 96 19.04 6.95 -32.00
N SER A 97 18.65 6.02 -31.12
CA SER A 97 19.51 4.92 -30.67
C SER A 97 19.80 3.89 -31.76
N LEU A 98 18.83 3.59 -32.62
CA LEU A 98 19.02 2.66 -33.74
C LEU A 98 19.98 3.20 -34.80
N VAL A 99 20.09 4.52 -34.96
CA VAL A 99 21.09 5.14 -35.87
C VAL A 99 22.52 4.91 -35.36
N ASP A 100 22.69 4.83 -34.04
CA ASP A 100 23.99 4.70 -33.36
C ASP A 100 24.41 3.26 -33.04
N ALA A 101 23.56 2.26 -33.33
CA ALA A 101 23.80 0.84 -33.00
C ALA A 101 25.05 0.21 -33.65
N ALA A 102 25.73 0.94 -34.54
CA ALA A 102 27.03 0.56 -35.11
C ALA A 102 28.23 0.88 -34.21
N VAL A 103 28.02 1.58 -33.09
CA VAL A 103 29.06 1.93 -32.11
C VAL A 103 29.01 0.91 -30.96
N PRO A 104 30.13 0.28 -30.58
CA PRO A 104 30.17 -0.64 -29.44
C PRO A 104 30.11 0.14 -28.12
N LYS A 105 28.91 0.66 -27.80
CA LYS A 105 28.55 1.33 -26.55
C LYS A 105 27.09 1.03 -26.21
N MET A 106 26.71 1.20 -24.95
CA MET A 106 25.30 1.23 -24.56
C MET A 106 24.50 2.29 -25.35
N PRO A 107 23.31 1.95 -25.88
CA PRO A 107 22.41 2.90 -26.53
C PRO A 107 22.03 4.06 -25.61
N GLU A 108 21.74 5.21 -26.21
CA GLU A 108 21.31 6.40 -25.44
C GLU A 108 19.87 6.28 -24.96
N THR A 109 19.04 5.44 -25.60
CA THR A 109 17.71 5.11 -25.08
C THR A 109 17.81 4.36 -23.77
N TYR A 110 16.93 4.74 -22.84
CA TYR A 110 16.82 4.10 -21.53
C TYR A 110 16.21 2.69 -21.59
N TYR A 111 15.46 2.37 -22.66
CA TYR A 111 14.65 1.16 -22.76
C TYR A 111 15.33 0.07 -23.58
N GLU A 112 15.32 -1.17 -23.08
CA GLU A 112 15.70 -2.37 -23.84
C GLU A 112 14.55 -2.90 -24.69
N SER A 113 13.31 -2.66 -24.26
CA SER A 113 12.14 -3.04 -25.04
C SER A 113 10.97 -2.09 -24.87
N VAL A 114 10.17 -1.98 -25.93
CA VAL A 114 8.85 -1.32 -25.92
C VAL A 114 7.89 -2.25 -26.63
N SER A 115 6.78 -2.58 -25.96
CA SER A 115 5.74 -3.49 -26.46
C SER A 115 4.36 -2.92 -26.15
N TRP A 116 3.32 -3.41 -26.82
CA TRP A 116 1.96 -2.93 -26.62
C TRP A 116 0.93 -4.06 -26.64
N GLN A 117 -0.20 -3.83 -25.99
CA GLN A 117 -1.38 -4.69 -26.02
C GLN A 117 -2.64 -3.86 -26.27
N SER A 118 -3.65 -4.52 -26.83
CA SER A 118 -4.92 -3.89 -27.23
C SER A 118 -6.08 -4.62 -26.58
N HIS A 119 -6.96 -3.85 -25.94
CA HIS A 119 -8.12 -4.33 -25.23
C HIS A 119 -9.36 -3.66 -25.81
N TRP A 120 -10.22 -4.44 -26.45
CA TRP A 120 -11.35 -3.94 -27.22
C TRP A 120 -12.67 -4.16 -26.48
N ASN A 121 -13.48 -3.10 -26.37
CA ASN A 121 -14.88 -3.16 -25.98
C ASN A 121 -15.71 -2.42 -27.05
N GLU A 122 -16.29 -3.20 -27.97
CA GLU A 122 -16.93 -2.67 -29.17
C GLU A 122 -16.00 -1.71 -29.95
N SER A 123 -16.34 -0.42 -30.02
CA SER A 123 -15.55 0.62 -30.70
C SER A 123 -14.44 1.24 -29.84
N LEU A 124 -14.43 0.96 -28.54
CA LEU A 124 -13.42 1.45 -27.61
C LEU A 124 -12.19 0.55 -27.65
N LEU A 125 -11.04 1.15 -27.90
CA LEU A 125 -9.72 0.57 -27.70
C LEU A 125 -9.12 1.15 -26.42
N SER A 126 -8.69 0.29 -25.51
CA SER A 126 -7.67 0.62 -24.51
C SER A 126 -6.35 0.03 -24.98
N LEU A 127 -5.39 0.91 -25.28
CA LEU A 127 -4.05 0.55 -25.75
C LEU A 127 -3.08 0.70 -24.58
N SER A 128 -2.53 -0.40 -24.09
CA SER A 128 -1.47 -0.40 -23.08
C SER A 128 -0.10 -0.51 -23.74
N ILE A 129 0.86 0.26 -23.27
CA ILE A 129 2.26 0.21 -23.70
C ILE A 129 3.10 -0.13 -22.47
N LYS A 130 4.06 -1.04 -22.64
CA LYS A 130 5.03 -1.44 -21.63
C LYS A 130 6.42 -1.19 -22.17
N ALA A 131 7.22 -0.40 -21.46
CA ALA A 131 8.62 -0.15 -21.75
C ALA A 131 9.50 -0.63 -20.61
N GLN A 132 10.50 -1.46 -20.92
CA GLN A 132 11.40 -2.03 -19.92
C GLN A 132 12.79 -1.43 -20.07
N SER A 133 13.41 -1.02 -18.97
CA SER A 133 14.75 -0.44 -18.98
C SER A 133 15.85 -1.50 -19.14
N TRP A 134 17.03 -1.08 -19.59
CA TRP A 134 18.19 -1.97 -19.69
C TRP A 134 18.48 -2.71 -18.39
N GLY A 135 18.58 -4.03 -18.48
CA GLY A 135 18.82 -4.89 -17.33
C GLY A 135 17.58 -5.14 -16.48
N GLY A 136 16.40 -4.75 -16.96
CA GLY A 136 15.10 -5.00 -16.32
C GLY A 136 14.95 -4.33 -14.95
N ILE A 137 15.64 -3.20 -14.72
CA ILE A 137 15.67 -2.53 -13.41
C ILE A 137 14.36 -1.78 -13.16
N MET A 138 13.75 -1.20 -14.20
CA MET A 138 12.51 -0.46 -14.14
C MET A 138 11.60 -0.84 -15.31
N THR A 139 10.29 -0.67 -15.11
CA THR A 139 9.29 -0.83 -16.15
C THR A 139 8.35 0.35 -16.08
N ASP A 140 8.14 0.97 -17.23
CA ASP A 140 7.21 2.09 -17.43
C ASP A 140 5.99 1.62 -18.21
N TYR A 141 4.85 2.26 -17.96
CA TYR A 141 3.58 1.95 -18.58
C TYR A 141 2.86 3.22 -19.04
N GLN A 142 2.10 3.09 -20.13
CA GLN A 142 1.13 4.09 -20.57
C GLN A 142 -0.15 3.40 -21.03
N VAL A 143 -1.30 4.05 -20.81
CA VAL A 143 -2.59 3.54 -21.29
C VAL A 143 -3.35 4.67 -22.00
N TYR A 144 -3.88 4.37 -23.19
CA TYR A 144 -4.69 5.30 -23.96
C TYR A 144 -6.05 4.69 -24.27
N HIS A 145 -7.13 5.45 -24.03
CA HIS A 145 -8.49 5.06 -24.36
C HIS A 145 -8.98 5.83 -25.59
N PHE A 146 -9.24 5.15 -26.70
CA PHE A 146 -9.69 5.77 -27.94
C PHE A 146 -10.95 5.08 -28.49
N ASP A 147 -12.01 5.84 -28.67
CA ASP A 147 -13.26 5.36 -29.25
C ASP A 147 -13.30 5.63 -30.76
N PHE A 148 -13.15 4.57 -31.56
CA PHE A 148 -13.15 4.66 -33.04
C PHE A 148 -14.51 5.04 -33.64
N ALA A 149 -15.61 4.93 -32.88
CA ALA A 149 -16.93 5.35 -33.36
C ALA A 149 -17.07 6.87 -33.34
N SER A 150 -16.69 7.52 -32.24
CA SER A 150 -16.71 8.98 -32.10
C SER A 150 -15.45 9.66 -32.63
N GLY A 151 -14.34 8.93 -32.75
CA GLY A 151 -13.04 9.49 -33.12
C GLY A 151 -12.40 10.31 -31.99
N LYS A 152 -12.66 9.92 -30.74
CA LYS A 152 -12.27 10.68 -29.53
C LYS A 152 -11.45 9.86 -28.56
N GLN A 153 -10.47 10.51 -27.95
CA GLN A 153 -9.81 10.00 -26.75
C GLN A 153 -10.77 10.18 -25.56
N LEU A 154 -10.93 9.13 -24.77
CA LEU A 154 -11.68 9.20 -23.51
C LEU A 154 -10.74 9.49 -22.35
N THR A 155 -11.19 10.30 -21.38
CA THR A 155 -10.55 10.41 -20.07
C THR A 155 -10.91 9.20 -19.21
N ASN A 156 -10.23 9.02 -18.08
CA ASN A 156 -10.54 7.95 -17.12
C ASN A 156 -11.96 8.09 -16.56
N THR A 157 -12.41 9.32 -16.23
CA THR A 157 -13.81 9.56 -15.85
C THR A 157 -14.80 9.13 -16.94
N GLN A 158 -14.54 9.51 -18.20
CA GLN A 158 -15.41 9.13 -19.32
C GLN A 158 -15.40 7.62 -19.60
N LEU A 159 -14.28 6.95 -19.32
CA LEU A 159 -14.17 5.50 -19.37
C LEU A 159 -15.07 4.87 -18.31
N LEU A 160 -14.97 5.29 -17.04
CA LEU A 160 -15.81 4.77 -15.96
C LEU A 160 -17.31 5.03 -16.22
N ASP A 161 -17.67 6.24 -16.67
CA ASP A 161 -19.04 6.60 -17.06
C ASP A 161 -19.61 5.67 -18.14
N ARG A 162 -18.79 5.30 -19.13
CA ARG A 162 -19.21 4.40 -20.23
C ARG A 162 -19.56 3.01 -19.72
N PHE A 163 -18.91 2.55 -18.65
CA PHE A 163 -19.16 1.25 -18.05
C PHE A 163 -20.09 1.32 -16.82
N GLU A 164 -20.64 2.50 -16.52
CA GLU A 164 -21.51 2.74 -15.37
C GLU A 164 -20.84 2.37 -14.03
N ILE A 165 -19.53 2.63 -13.92
CA ILE A 165 -18.73 2.39 -12.73
C ILE A 165 -18.57 3.69 -11.94
N ASP A 166 -18.86 3.62 -10.65
CA ASP A 166 -18.64 4.71 -9.71
C ASP A 166 -17.14 4.85 -9.38
N GLU A 167 -16.65 6.10 -9.35
CA GLU A 167 -15.24 6.43 -9.13
C GLU A 167 -14.74 5.93 -7.78
N ASP A 168 -15.48 6.20 -6.69
CA ASP A 168 -15.08 5.80 -5.35
C ASP A 168 -14.96 4.27 -5.23
N ASN A 169 -15.89 3.54 -5.85
CA ASN A 169 -15.85 2.07 -5.92
C ASN A 169 -14.63 1.56 -6.71
N PHE A 170 -14.29 2.20 -7.83
CA PHE A 170 -13.09 1.84 -8.60
C PHE A 170 -11.81 2.11 -7.81
N ILE A 171 -11.68 3.30 -7.21
CA ILE A 171 -10.51 3.68 -6.41
C ILE A 171 -10.35 2.74 -5.20
N ALA A 172 -11.44 2.40 -4.51
CA ALA A 172 -11.40 1.45 -3.41
C ALA A 172 -10.95 0.05 -3.86
N ALA A 173 -11.39 -0.40 -5.04
CA ALA A 173 -10.97 -1.69 -5.60
C ALA A 173 -9.51 -1.69 -6.05
N LEU A 174 -9.03 -0.61 -6.68
CA LEU A 174 -7.63 -0.45 -7.07
C LEU A 174 -6.71 -0.42 -5.85
N ARG A 175 -7.07 0.36 -4.81
CA ARG A 175 -6.30 0.44 -3.57
C ARG A 175 -6.20 -0.90 -2.86
N ARG A 176 -7.29 -1.65 -2.85
CA ARG A 176 -7.30 -3.03 -2.37
C ARG A 176 -6.35 -3.92 -3.16
N ALA A 177 -6.39 -3.87 -4.50
CA ALA A 177 -5.49 -4.65 -5.35
C ALA A 177 -4.02 -4.26 -5.14
N ALA A 178 -3.70 -2.98 -4.96
CA ALA A 178 -2.35 -2.50 -4.69
C ALA A 178 -1.82 -3.00 -3.34
N ALA A 179 -2.61 -2.88 -2.28
CA ALA A 179 -2.27 -3.42 -0.97
C ALA A 179 -2.06 -4.95 -1.01
N GLN A 180 -2.95 -5.69 -1.68
CA GLN A 180 -2.82 -7.14 -1.86
C GLN A 180 -1.58 -7.52 -2.68
N SER A 181 -1.26 -6.74 -3.72
CA SER A 181 -0.03 -6.91 -4.50
C SER A 181 1.21 -6.73 -3.61
N PHE A 182 1.24 -5.68 -2.79
CA PHE A 182 2.32 -5.46 -1.80
C PHE A 182 2.42 -6.62 -0.81
N ASP A 183 1.29 -6.99 -0.19
CA ASP A 183 1.22 -8.00 0.86
C ASP A 183 1.63 -9.39 0.34
N SER A 184 1.30 -9.72 -0.92
CA SER A 184 1.70 -11.00 -1.55
C SER A 184 3.22 -11.18 -1.64
N ILE A 185 3.97 -10.08 -1.75
CA ILE A 185 5.42 -10.07 -1.84
C ILE A 185 6.02 -10.09 -0.43
N TYR A 186 5.48 -9.25 0.46
CA TYR A 186 6.17 -8.89 1.70
C TYR A 186 5.62 -9.56 2.95
N ALA A 187 4.31 -9.82 3.05
CA ALA A 187 3.73 -10.49 4.22
C ALA A 187 4.35 -11.88 4.51
N PRO A 188 4.53 -12.79 3.52
CA PRO A 188 5.15 -14.08 3.76
C PRO A 188 6.69 -14.00 3.80
N TRP A 189 7.29 -12.81 3.67
CA TRP A 189 8.72 -12.69 3.41
C TRP A 189 9.59 -13.13 4.59
N ASP A 190 10.08 -14.38 4.50
CA ASP A 190 11.04 -14.95 5.44
C ASP A 190 12.47 -14.49 5.08
N THR A 191 12.78 -13.22 5.38
CA THR A 191 14.15 -12.71 5.18
C THR A 191 15.09 -13.33 6.23
N PRO A 192 16.30 -13.79 5.88
CA PRO A 192 17.28 -14.24 6.86
C PRO A 192 17.57 -13.14 7.90
N GLY A 193 17.19 -13.39 9.16
CA GLY A 193 17.32 -12.41 10.26
C GLY A 193 16.03 -11.67 10.63
N LEU A 194 14.92 -11.89 9.93
CA LEU A 194 13.55 -11.47 10.29
C LEU A 194 12.84 -12.51 11.19
N SER A 195 13.60 -13.24 12.02
CA SER A 195 12.99 -13.98 13.12
C SER A 195 12.38 -12.98 14.12
N PRO A 196 11.20 -13.24 14.72
CA PRO A 196 10.67 -12.39 15.78
C PRO A 196 11.61 -12.27 16.99
N ASP A 197 12.57 -13.18 17.15
CA ASP A 197 13.62 -13.10 18.19
C ASP A 197 14.81 -12.18 17.82
N SER A 198 14.82 -11.61 16.61
CA SER A 198 15.87 -10.72 16.12
C SER A 198 15.66 -9.30 16.64
N GLU A 199 16.73 -8.65 17.10
CA GLU A 199 16.69 -7.24 17.56
C GLU A 199 16.21 -6.27 16.46
N ASN A 200 16.40 -6.62 15.18
CA ASN A 200 16.00 -5.78 14.05
C ASN A 200 14.58 -6.07 13.53
N PHE A 201 13.89 -7.07 14.10
CA PHE A 201 12.59 -7.52 13.57
C PHE A 201 11.56 -6.39 13.54
N GLY A 202 11.38 -5.69 14.68
CA GLY A 202 10.43 -4.58 14.79
C GLY A 202 10.73 -3.45 13.80
N SER A 203 12.00 -3.03 13.70
CA SER A 203 12.42 -1.98 12.77
C SER A 203 12.17 -2.37 11.31
N MET A 204 12.44 -3.61 10.92
CA MET A 204 12.18 -4.05 9.54
C MET A 204 10.68 -4.13 9.24
N CYS A 205 9.87 -4.63 10.18
CA CYS A 205 8.42 -4.72 10.00
C CYS A 205 7.76 -3.34 9.88
N ILE A 206 8.22 -2.35 10.67
CA ILE A 206 7.68 -1.00 10.59
C ILE A 206 8.08 -0.30 9.29
N GLU A 207 9.24 -0.60 8.69
CA GLU A 207 9.55 -0.12 7.33
C GLU A 207 8.63 -0.71 6.27
N LEU A 208 8.33 -2.01 6.35
CA LEU A 208 7.37 -2.61 5.42
C LEU A 208 5.98 -1.99 5.61
N ALA A 209 5.58 -1.70 6.84
CA ALA A 209 4.33 -1.00 7.13
C ALA A 209 4.31 0.44 6.58
N SER A 210 5.44 1.17 6.57
CA SER A 210 5.51 2.51 5.97
C SER A 210 5.44 2.46 4.44
N MET A 211 6.10 1.48 3.79
CA MET A 211 5.99 1.27 2.33
C MET A 211 4.57 0.85 1.92
N ARG A 212 3.91 0.04 2.75
CA ARG A 212 2.49 -0.30 2.56
C ARG A 212 1.60 0.92 2.70
N ALA A 213 1.83 1.76 3.72
CA ALA A 213 1.10 3.00 3.90
C ALA A 213 1.27 3.95 2.70
N TRP A 214 2.49 4.08 2.17
CA TRP A 214 2.76 4.82 0.93
C TRP A 214 2.01 4.22 -0.26
N THR A 215 2.00 2.90 -0.41
CA THR A 215 1.28 2.21 -1.51
C THR A 215 -0.22 2.52 -1.52
N ILE A 216 -0.84 2.71 -0.35
CA ILE A 216 -2.28 2.99 -0.23
C ILE A 216 -2.61 4.49 -0.09
N ALA A 217 -1.58 5.36 -0.10
CA ALA A 217 -1.73 6.79 0.15
C ALA A 217 -2.66 7.46 -0.86
N GLU A 218 -3.53 8.38 -0.43
CA GLU A 218 -4.55 9.03 -1.27
C GLU A 218 -3.96 9.65 -2.54
N GLU A 219 -2.76 10.22 -2.45
CA GLU A 219 -2.04 10.91 -3.51
C GLU A 219 -1.67 9.98 -4.69
N ASN A 220 -1.57 8.67 -4.46
CA ASN A 220 -1.31 7.70 -5.52
C ASN A 220 -2.56 7.40 -6.38
N TYR A 221 -3.75 7.87 -5.98
CA TYR A 221 -5.04 7.46 -6.56
C TYR A 221 -5.77 8.60 -7.29
N GLU A 222 -5.07 9.66 -7.69
CA GLU A 222 -5.65 10.71 -8.54
C GLU A 222 -6.11 10.14 -9.89
N LEU A 223 -7.43 10.06 -10.12
CA LEU A 223 -8.04 9.31 -11.24
C LEU A 223 -7.42 9.64 -12.60
N ASP A 224 -7.14 10.92 -12.88
CA ASP A 224 -6.62 11.37 -14.17
C ASP A 224 -5.18 10.88 -14.48
N THR A 225 -4.45 10.41 -13.45
CA THR A 225 -3.08 9.89 -13.60
C THR A 225 -3.03 8.37 -13.66
N LEU A 226 -4.13 7.69 -13.32
CA LEU A 226 -4.17 6.23 -13.24
C LEU A 226 -4.06 5.56 -14.61
N LEU A 227 -3.32 4.46 -14.63
CA LEU A 227 -3.05 3.66 -15.83
C LEU A 227 -3.80 2.34 -15.73
N PHE A 228 -4.98 2.26 -16.33
CA PHE A 228 -5.81 1.06 -16.26
C PHE A 228 -6.68 0.88 -17.49
N TYR A 229 -7.21 -0.32 -17.68
CA TYR A 229 -8.30 -0.58 -18.60
C TYR A 229 -9.33 -1.50 -17.95
N LEU A 230 -10.56 -1.43 -18.46
CA LEU A 230 -11.67 -2.25 -17.99
C LEU A 230 -11.77 -3.51 -18.86
N ASP A 231 -11.77 -4.66 -18.20
CA ASP A 231 -11.81 -5.98 -18.83
C ASP A 231 -13.25 -6.44 -19.15
N GLY A 232 -14.25 -5.66 -18.72
CA GLY A 232 -15.66 -6.06 -18.70
C GLY A 232 -16.04 -6.74 -17.39
N ASP A 233 -17.33 -7.05 -17.20
CA ASP A 233 -17.85 -7.75 -16.02
C ASP A 233 -17.39 -7.15 -14.67
N ASN A 234 -17.33 -5.82 -14.58
CA ASN A 234 -16.84 -5.07 -13.41
C ASN A 234 -15.42 -5.44 -12.97
N SER A 235 -14.55 -5.78 -13.93
CA SER A 235 -13.15 -6.08 -13.67
C SER A 235 -12.22 -5.11 -14.40
N PHE A 236 -11.01 -4.95 -13.87
CA PHE A 236 -10.00 -4.07 -14.43
C PHE A 236 -8.62 -4.71 -14.33
N THR A 237 -7.73 -4.22 -15.18
CA THR A 237 -6.29 -4.38 -15.04
C THR A 237 -5.66 -3.00 -14.98
N ALA A 238 -4.79 -2.79 -14.00
CA ALA A 238 -4.11 -1.54 -13.74
C ALA A 238 -2.60 -1.74 -13.63
N PHE A 239 -1.85 -0.69 -13.96
CA PHE A 239 -0.41 -0.59 -13.78
C PHE A 239 -0.17 0.49 -12.73
N HIS A 240 -0.01 0.08 -11.48
CA HIS A 240 -0.05 0.99 -10.33
C HIS A 240 1.25 0.93 -9.53
N PRO A 241 1.76 2.06 -8.99
CA PRO A 241 2.93 2.06 -8.14
C PRO A 241 2.70 1.22 -6.87
N VAL A 242 3.68 0.39 -6.52
CA VAL A 242 3.71 -0.38 -5.29
C VAL A 242 5.07 -0.18 -4.62
N GLY A 243 5.05 0.19 -3.34
CA GLY A 243 6.23 0.43 -2.53
C GLY A 243 7.16 -0.78 -2.51
N SER A 244 8.47 -0.53 -2.41
CA SER A 244 9.49 -1.54 -2.58
C SER A 244 10.71 -1.26 -1.72
N VAL A 245 11.25 -2.30 -1.08
CA VAL A 245 12.53 -2.20 -0.36
C VAL A 245 13.75 -2.10 -1.28
N ALA A 246 13.59 -2.39 -2.57
CA ALA A 246 14.66 -2.19 -3.54
C ALA A 246 14.79 -0.69 -3.84
N GLY A 247 16.02 -0.21 -4.06
CA GLY A 247 16.38 1.22 -4.00
C GLY A 247 15.83 2.16 -5.08
N ALA A 248 14.70 1.83 -5.72
CA ALA A 248 13.88 2.77 -6.48
C ALA A 248 12.60 3.18 -5.71
N ASP A 249 12.47 2.72 -4.45
CA ASP A 249 11.41 3.01 -3.48
C ASP A 249 10.01 2.49 -3.85
N TRP A 250 9.69 2.40 -5.15
CA TRP A 250 8.48 1.79 -5.68
C TRP A 250 8.67 1.31 -7.13
N TYR A 251 7.76 0.46 -7.61
CA TYR A 251 7.68 0.08 -9.02
C TYR A 251 6.23 -0.01 -9.48
N TYR A 252 5.98 0.29 -10.76
CA TYR A 252 4.73 -0.12 -11.38
C TYR A 252 4.57 -1.64 -11.34
N ARG A 253 3.40 -2.08 -10.90
CA ARG A 253 2.97 -3.47 -10.93
C ARG A 253 1.69 -3.57 -11.72
N GLU A 254 1.65 -4.56 -12.60
CA GLU A 254 0.42 -5.00 -13.23
C GLU A 254 -0.40 -5.77 -12.20
N MET A 255 -1.66 -5.37 -12.01
CA MET A 255 -2.58 -5.99 -11.08
C MET A 255 -3.98 -5.98 -11.66
N SER A 256 -4.74 -7.03 -11.36
CA SER A 256 -6.14 -7.14 -11.74
C SER A 256 -7.03 -7.11 -10.51
N GLY A 257 -8.22 -6.54 -10.65
CA GLY A 257 -9.17 -6.45 -9.54
C GLY A 257 -10.62 -6.59 -10.00
N GLN A 258 -11.48 -6.88 -9.02
CA GLN A 258 -12.92 -6.92 -9.18
C GLN A 258 -13.55 -5.73 -8.46
N ILE A 259 -14.38 -4.99 -9.17
CA ILE A 259 -15.17 -3.86 -8.70
C ILE A 259 -16.52 -4.43 -8.23
N VAL A 260 -16.45 -5.36 -7.27
CA VAL A 260 -17.61 -6.07 -6.73
C VAL A 260 -17.55 -6.07 -5.20
N LEU A 261 -18.72 -6.00 -4.58
CA LEU A 261 -18.92 -6.07 -3.13
C LEU A 261 -18.50 -7.45 -2.59
N SER A 262 -17.93 -7.45 -1.37
CA SER A 262 -17.40 -8.62 -0.67
C SER A 262 -18.39 -9.79 -0.56
N GLU A 263 -17.86 -11.02 -0.55
CA GLU A 263 -18.63 -12.27 -0.46
C GLU A 263 -19.44 -12.41 0.84
N TRP A 264 -19.17 -11.57 1.85
CA TRP A 264 -19.78 -11.64 3.17
C TRP A 264 -21.15 -10.95 3.29
N ALA A 265 -21.67 -10.38 2.20
CA ALA A 265 -22.98 -9.72 2.17
C ALA A 265 -24.18 -10.65 2.52
N ASP A 266 -24.03 -11.97 2.34
CA ASP A 266 -25.11 -12.97 2.47
C ASP A 266 -25.29 -13.55 3.90
N GLY A 267 -24.78 -12.88 4.94
CA GLY A 267 -25.03 -13.25 6.34
C GLY A 267 -24.31 -14.53 6.81
N LYS A 268 -23.26 -14.96 6.09
CA LYS A 268 -22.36 -16.06 6.47
C LYS A 268 -21.00 -15.57 6.94
N ALA A 269 -20.90 -14.28 7.24
CA ALA A 269 -19.67 -13.65 7.69
C ALA A 269 -19.07 -14.37 8.91
N PRO A 270 -17.76 -14.69 8.87
CA PRO A 270 -17.00 -15.07 10.04
C PRO A 270 -17.17 -14.06 11.17
N ARG A 271 -17.28 -14.59 12.38
CA ARG A 271 -17.46 -13.82 13.62
C ARG A 271 -16.68 -14.48 14.74
N SER A 272 -16.11 -13.66 15.60
CA SER A 272 -15.51 -14.09 16.85
C SER A 272 -15.94 -13.19 18.01
N ASP A 273 -16.09 -13.79 19.18
CA ASP A 273 -16.56 -13.14 20.39
C ASP A 273 -15.59 -13.43 21.53
N TYR A 274 -15.19 -12.39 22.28
CA TYR A 274 -14.38 -12.49 23.48
C TYR A 274 -14.90 -11.53 24.56
N SER A 275 -15.46 -12.08 25.64
CA SER A 275 -16.12 -11.32 26.71
C SER A 275 -17.17 -10.34 26.15
N PHE A 276 -16.96 -9.02 26.29
CA PHE A 276 -17.85 -7.98 25.80
C PHE A 276 -17.53 -7.49 24.38
N VAL A 277 -16.52 -8.05 23.73
CA VAL A 277 -16.07 -7.64 22.40
C VAL A 277 -16.48 -8.69 21.37
N SER A 278 -17.03 -8.25 20.26
CA SER A 278 -17.31 -9.09 19.09
C SER A 278 -16.70 -8.46 17.85
N ALA A 279 -16.09 -9.28 17.00
CA ALA A 279 -15.61 -8.86 15.69
C ALA A 279 -16.26 -9.70 14.60
N VAL A 280 -16.58 -9.06 13.47
CA VAL A 280 -17.29 -9.68 12.35
C VAL A 280 -16.76 -9.16 11.02
N LEU A 281 -16.66 -10.05 10.02
CA LEU A 281 -16.43 -9.63 8.64
C LEU A 281 -17.74 -9.12 8.02
N THR A 282 -17.66 -8.16 7.13
CA THR A 282 -18.83 -7.55 6.49
C THR A 282 -18.59 -7.35 5.01
N GLY A 283 -19.61 -6.86 4.29
CA GLY A 283 -19.47 -6.41 2.90
C GLY A 283 -18.43 -5.28 2.73
N GLU A 284 -18.22 -4.50 3.78
CA GLU A 284 -17.39 -3.28 3.78
C GLU A 284 -16.02 -3.49 4.48
N GLY A 285 -15.70 -4.72 4.91
CA GLY A 285 -14.49 -5.03 5.69
C GLY A 285 -14.79 -5.58 7.08
N ALA A 286 -13.85 -5.45 8.01
CA ALA A 286 -14.01 -5.94 9.38
C ALA A 286 -14.66 -4.88 10.30
N SER A 287 -15.39 -5.31 11.32
CA SER A 287 -15.98 -4.39 12.31
C SER A 287 -15.99 -4.99 13.70
N VAL A 288 -15.88 -4.13 14.70
CA VAL A 288 -15.95 -4.47 16.13
C VAL A 288 -17.23 -3.90 16.73
N ARG A 289 -17.83 -4.63 17.67
CA ARG A 289 -18.96 -4.19 18.47
C ARG A 289 -18.79 -4.61 19.92
N PHE A 290 -19.18 -3.72 20.83
CA PHE A 290 -19.22 -4.01 22.26
C PHE A 290 -20.63 -4.29 22.76
N THR A 291 -20.75 -5.25 23.68
CA THR A 291 -22.00 -5.59 24.37
C THR A 291 -21.85 -5.45 25.87
N ARG A 292 -22.93 -5.21 26.60
CA ARG A 292 -22.88 -5.15 28.07
C ARG A 292 -22.51 -6.54 28.61
N HIS A 293 -21.47 -6.58 29.45
CA HIS A 293 -21.01 -7.76 30.18
C HIS A 293 -20.60 -7.32 31.58
N GLU A 294 -21.16 -7.95 32.61
CA GLU A 294 -20.98 -7.62 34.03
C GLU A 294 -20.58 -8.90 34.79
N ASP A 295 -19.48 -9.56 34.40
CA ASP A 295 -18.96 -10.74 35.10
C ASP A 295 -17.42 -10.78 35.13
N GLY A 296 -16.85 -10.95 36.32
CA GLY A 296 -15.43 -11.21 36.53
C GLY A 296 -14.48 -10.00 36.50
N MET A 297 -13.20 -10.27 36.24
CA MET A 297 -12.08 -9.30 36.21
C MET A 297 -12.05 -8.45 34.93
N PHE A 298 -12.88 -8.77 33.93
CA PHE A 298 -12.91 -8.10 32.62
C PHE A 298 -14.33 -7.62 32.32
N ASP A 299 -14.76 -6.59 33.09
CA ASP A 299 -16.10 -6.00 33.10
C ASP A 299 -16.20 -4.79 32.17
N SER A 300 -17.17 -4.84 31.24
CA SER A 300 -17.36 -3.77 30.27
C SER A 300 -17.68 -2.40 30.89
N GLU A 301 -18.34 -2.33 32.05
CA GLU A 301 -18.67 -1.06 32.71
C GLU A 301 -17.46 -0.43 33.40
N GLU A 302 -16.43 -1.21 33.76
CA GLU A 302 -15.17 -0.69 34.26
C GLU A 302 -14.33 -0.09 33.13
N TYR A 303 -14.24 -0.75 31.98
CA TYR A 303 -13.45 -0.27 30.84
C TYR A 303 -14.11 0.89 30.09
N ARG A 304 -15.44 0.93 30.02
CA ARG A 304 -16.18 1.90 29.17
C ARG A 304 -15.83 3.38 29.42
N PRO A 305 -15.66 3.87 30.67
CA PRO A 305 -15.27 5.27 30.92
C PRO A 305 -13.86 5.62 30.43
N TYR A 306 -12.95 4.63 30.38
CA TYR A 306 -11.57 4.83 29.94
C TYR A 306 -11.43 4.69 28.43
N VAL A 307 -12.11 3.70 27.84
CA VAL A 307 -12.02 3.39 26.40
C VAL A 307 -13.01 4.20 25.55
N GLY A 308 -14.08 4.70 26.15
CA GLY A 308 -15.01 5.62 25.47
C GLY A 308 -15.98 4.98 24.47
N PHE A 309 -16.13 3.65 24.44
CA PHE A 309 -17.02 2.98 23.51
C PHE A 309 -18.52 3.08 23.87
N SER A 310 -19.38 2.94 22.86
CA SER A 310 -20.83 2.79 23.01
C SER A 310 -21.26 1.35 22.70
N TYR A 311 -22.22 0.85 23.47
CA TYR A 311 -22.75 -0.50 23.26
C TYR A 311 -23.60 -0.60 22.01
N ASN A 312 -23.54 -1.77 21.35
CA ASN A 312 -24.33 -2.13 20.19
C ASN A 312 -24.13 -1.23 18.96
N THR A 313 -23.03 -0.48 18.94
CA THR A 313 -22.56 0.26 17.78
C THR A 313 -21.54 -0.60 17.03
N ASP A 314 -21.65 -0.65 15.71
CA ASP A 314 -20.61 -1.24 14.86
C ASP A 314 -19.55 -0.20 14.56
N TYR A 315 -18.30 -0.59 14.74
CA TYR A 315 -17.14 0.26 14.51
C TYR A 315 -16.28 -0.40 13.44
N PRO A 316 -16.21 0.18 12.23
CA PRO A 316 -15.42 -0.39 11.14
C PRO A 316 -13.92 -0.29 11.46
N ILE A 317 -13.16 -1.29 11.02
CA ILE A 317 -11.71 -1.26 11.03
C ILE A 317 -11.25 -0.77 9.67
N ALA A 318 -10.61 0.40 9.62
CA ALA A 318 -10.08 0.98 8.39
C ALA A 318 -8.87 0.20 7.86
N ALA A 319 -8.54 0.42 6.57
CA ALA A 319 -7.38 -0.15 5.88
C ALA A 319 -7.26 -1.69 5.90
N CYS A 320 -8.38 -2.40 6.07
CA CYS A 320 -8.48 -3.85 5.93
C CYS A 320 -8.63 -4.23 4.44
N TYR A 321 -7.51 -4.49 3.76
CA TYR A 321 -7.46 -4.77 2.32
C TYR A 321 -7.30 -6.24 1.93
N GLY A 322 -7.01 -7.13 2.89
CA GLY A 322 -6.86 -8.55 2.62
C GLY A 322 -8.15 -9.24 2.16
N GLU A 323 -8.02 -10.34 1.43
CA GLU A 323 -9.13 -11.27 1.20
C GLU A 323 -9.28 -12.17 2.42
N TYR A 324 -10.13 -11.80 3.37
CA TYR A 324 -10.23 -12.50 4.64
C TYR A 324 -11.17 -13.72 4.56
N GLN A 325 -10.74 -14.83 5.16
CA GLN A 325 -11.52 -16.06 5.31
C GLN A 325 -11.97 -16.31 6.75
N ASP A 326 -11.30 -15.71 7.74
CA ASP A 326 -11.65 -15.85 9.16
C ASP A 326 -11.28 -14.60 9.95
N ILE A 327 -11.93 -14.42 11.11
CA ILE A 327 -11.69 -13.32 12.04
C ILE A 327 -11.70 -13.86 13.47
N PHE A 328 -10.77 -13.39 14.29
CA PHE A 328 -10.62 -13.86 15.67
C PHE A 328 -10.40 -12.68 16.63
N VAL A 329 -11.08 -12.70 17.78
CA VAL A 329 -10.82 -11.77 18.88
C VAL A 329 -10.13 -12.53 20.00
N GLY A 330 -9.01 -12.00 20.47
CA GLY A 330 -8.30 -12.52 21.64
C GLY A 330 -7.49 -11.42 22.31
N THR A 331 -6.83 -11.78 23.41
CA THR A 331 -6.04 -10.84 24.22
C THR A 331 -4.62 -11.36 24.37
N PHE A 332 -3.65 -10.46 24.44
CA PHE A 332 -2.31 -10.82 24.89
C PHE A 332 -1.70 -9.79 25.84
N GLY A 333 -0.78 -10.25 26.67
CA GLY A 333 -0.07 -9.43 27.66
C GLY A 333 -0.85 -9.13 28.94
N ASN A 334 -0.19 -8.40 29.87
CA ASN A 334 -0.69 -8.14 31.22
C ASN A 334 -1.98 -7.31 31.29
N GLY A 335 -2.21 -6.44 30.30
CA GLY A 335 -3.37 -5.56 30.27
C GLY A 335 -4.66 -6.24 29.78
N MET A 336 -4.56 -7.47 29.26
CA MET A 336 -5.66 -8.16 28.58
C MET A 336 -6.32 -7.28 27.50
N ALA A 337 -5.55 -6.42 26.82
CA ALA A 337 -6.07 -5.59 25.75
C ALA A 337 -6.54 -6.50 24.59
N PRO A 338 -7.76 -6.31 24.09
CA PRO A 338 -8.29 -7.15 23.02
C PRO A 338 -7.77 -6.69 21.66
N TYR A 339 -7.48 -7.66 20.81
CA TYR A 339 -7.03 -7.50 19.44
C TYR A 339 -7.95 -8.26 18.50
N VAL A 340 -8.15 -7.71 17.31
CA VAL A 340 -8.72 -8.45 16.18
C VAL A 340 -7.59 -9.02 15.37
N PHE A 341 -7.71 -10.28 14.97
CA PHE A 341 -6.82 -10.95 14.02
C PHE A 341 -7.62 -11.38 12.80
N LEU A 342 -7.09 -11.10 11.62
CA LEU A 342 -7.76 -11.35 10.34
C LEU A 342 -6.92 -12.35 9.55
N LEU A 343 -7.48 -13.52 9.26
CA LEU A 343 -6.81 -14.55 8.46
C LEU A 343 -7.16 -14.35 6.99
N THR A 344 -6.16 -14.17 6.14
CA THR A 344 -6.36 -14.06 4.70
C THR A 344 -6.51 -15.45 4.05
N LYS A 345 -7.15 -15.51 2.88
CA LYS A 345 -7.18 -16.71 2.02
C LYS A 345 -5.80 -17.17 1.59
N GLY A 346 -4.83 -16.25 1.56
CA GLY A 346 -3.41 -16.53 1.30
C GLY A 346 -2.65 -17.11 2.50
N GLY A 347 -3.29 -17.29 3.66
CA GLY A 347 -2.65 -17.84 4.85
C GLY A 347 -1.74 -16.85 5.59
N THR A 348 -1.89 -15.54 5.34
CA THR A 348 -1.23 -14.48 6.10
C THR A 348 -2.18 -13.91 7.17
N VAL A 349 -1.65 -13.13 8.11
CA VAL A 349 -2.43 -12.57 9.22
C VAL A 349 -2.29 -11.06 9.25
N GLU A 350 -3.39 -10.34 9.39
CA GLU A 350 -3.40 -8.93 9.81
C GLU A 350 -3.97 -8.79 11.23
N TYR A 351 -3.78 -7.64 11.85
CA TYR A 351 -4.31 -7.38 13.19
C TYR A 351 -4.85 -5.95 13.35
N ALA A 352 -5.64 -5.71 14.39
CA ALA A 352 -6.02 -4.37 14.84
C ALA A 352 -6.02 -4.32 16.37
N ASP A 353 -5.42 -3.25 16.93
CA ASP A 353 -5.46 -2.95 18.36
C ASP A 353 -6.78 -2.27 18.71
N ILE A 354 -7.65 -2.97 19.46
CA ILE A 354 -8.99 -2.46 19.73
C ILE A 354 -8.92 -1.29 20.71
N PHE A 355 -8.32 -1.46 21.88
CA PHE A 355 -8.30 -0.38 22.87
C PHE A 355 -7.37 0.76 22.43
N GLY A 356 -6.20 0.46 21.89
CA GLY A 356 -5.29 1.49 21.37
C GLY A 356 -5.96 2.38 20.31
N GLY A 357 -6.76 1.79 19.42
CA GLY A 357 -7.53 2.56 18.44
C GLY A 357 -8.75 3.28 19.05
N PHE A 358 -9.52 2.62 19.91
CA PHE A 358 -10.76 3.19 20.48
C PHE A 358 -10.55 4.36 21.42
N ASP A 359 -9.53 4.30 22.29
CA ASP A 359 -9.16 5.39 23.20
C ASP A 359 -8.98 6.72 22.44
N ASN A 360 -8.79 6.60 21.12
CA ASN A 360 -8.43 7.67 20.20
C ASN A 360 -9.43 7.85 19.05
N GLY A 361 -10.61 7.20 19.13
CA GLY A 361 -11.73 7.41 18.20
C GLY A 361 -11.56 6.80 16.81
N PHE A 362 -10.55 5.95 16.59
CA PHE A 362 -10.22 5.43 15.27
C PHE A 362 -9.66 4.00 15.30
N LEU A 363 -10.31 3.06 14.61
CA LEU A 363 -9.81 1.69 14.43
C LEU A 363 -9.20 1.53 13.03
N CYS A 364 -8.01 0.96 12.96
CA CYS A 364 -7.36 0.59 11.70
C CYS A 364 -6.61 -0.73 11.80
N SER A 365 -6.35 -1.32 10.64
CA SER A 365 -5.43 -2.43 10.51
C SER A 365 -4.00 -1.97 10.81
N GLY A 366 -3.31 -2.73 11.66
CA GLY A 366 -1.87 -2.72 11.86
C GLY A 366 -1.07 -3.20 10.64
N GLY A 367 -1.76 -3.67 9.60
CA GLY A 367 -1.16 -4.32 8.45
C GLY A 367 -0.79 -5.78 8.72
N PRO A 368 -0.05 -6.41 7.79
CA PRO A 368 0.36 -7.80 7.92
C PRO A 368 1.32 -8.03 9.10
N LEU A 369 1.15 -9.16 9.77
CA LEU A 369 2.14 -9.74 10.67
C LEU A 369 3.16 -10.50 9.84
N TYR A 370 4.24 -9.80 9.47
CA TYR A 370 5.28 -10.29 8.57
C TYR A 370 5.95 -11.59 9.05
N GLY A 371 6.28 -12.45 8.09
CA GLY A 371 6.89 -13.76 8.31
C GLY A 371 5.89 -14.85 8.71
N LEU A 372 4.58 -14.57 8.65
CA LEU A 372 3.53 -15.58 8.76
C LEU A 372 3.00 -15.92 7.37
N HIS A 373 2.96 -17.22 7.08
CA HIS A 373 2.37 -17.79 5.87
C HIS A 373 1.75 -19.15 6.20
N ASP A 374 0.89 -19.64 5.31
CA ASP A 374 0.19 -20.92 5.47
C ASP A 374 -0.56 -21.07 6.81
N ILE A 375 -0.99 -19.96 7.41
CA ILE A 375 -1.78 -19.98 8.64
C ILE A 375 -3.16 -20.58 8.37
N ALA A 376 -3.57 -21.49 9.24
CA ALA A 376 -4.82 -22.23 9.10
C ALA A 376 -5.88 -21.80 10.13
N ARG A 377 -5.47 -21.38 11.33
CA ARG A 377 -6.38 -20.99 12.42
C ARG A 377 -5.68 -20.18 13.51
N PHE A 378 -6.47 -19.64 14.41
CA PHE A 378 -6.01 -19.04 15.66
C PHE A 378 -6.34 -19.90 16.87
N GLU A 379 -5.52 -19.81 17.91
CA GLU A 379 -5.72 -20.49 19.19
C GLU A 379 -5.37 -19.57 20.35
N ASN A 380 -6.22 -19.50 21.36
CA ASN A 380 -5.83 -18.91 22.65
C ASN A 380 -4.83 -19.83 23.35
N GLY A 381 -3.84 -19.24 24.00
CA GLY A 381 -2.87 -19.97 24.80
C GLY A 381 -2.25 -19.10 25.88
N GLU A 382 -1.28 -19.70 26.56
CA GLU A 382 -0.37 -18.99 27.46
C GLU A 382 1.02 -19.02 26.82
N ARG A 383 1.77 -17.92 26.91
CA ARG A 383 3.11 -17.80 26.35
C ARG A 383 4.03 -18.84 26.98
N GLU A 384 4.62 -19.68 26.13
CA GLU A 384 5.57 -20.72 26.52
C GLU A 384 7.01 -20.17 26.50
N GLY A 385 7.69 -20.19 27.65
CA GLY A 385 9.11 -19.83 27.80
C GLY A 385 9.45 -18.32 27.80
N GLY A 386 10.60 -17.99 28.40
CA GLY A 386 11.14 -16.62 28.48
C GLY A 386 10.83 -15.88 29.79
N TYR A 387 11.21 -14.59 29.89
CA TYR A 387 10.92 -13.73 31.06
C TYR A 387 9.42 -13.42 31.23
N GLU A 388 8.61 -13.76 30.22
CA GLU A 388 7.19 -13.45 30.09
C GLU A 388 6.33 -14.71 29.98
N GLU A 389 6.83 -15.85 30.49
CA GLU A 389 6.11 -17.12 30.54
C GLU A 389 4.80 -17.00 31.35
N GLY A 390 3.72 -17.59 30.84
CA GLY A 390 2.42 -17.68 31.52
C GLY A 390 1.44 -16.52 31.26
N TYR A 391 1.79 -15.54 30.43
CA TYR A 391 0.81 -14.54 29.99
C TYR A 391 -0.13 -15.12 28.93
N GLN A 392 -1.40 -14.71 28.97
CA GLN A 392 -2.32 -15.01 27.87
C GLN A 392 -1.78 -14.46 26.56
N THR A 393 -1.94 -15.23 25.50
CA THR A 393 -1.64 -14.81 24.14
C THR A 393 -2.52 -15.51 23.12
N VAL A 394 -2.45 -15.06 21.88
CA VAL A 394 -3.03 -15.71 20.71
C VAL A 394 -1.90 -16.28 19.87
N TYR A 395 -2.07 -17.53 19.45
CA TYR A 395 -1.20 -18.19 18.50
C TYR A 395 -1.86 -18.23 17.13
N ALA A 396 -1.11 -17.86 16.09
CA ALA A 396 -1.41 -18.33 14.74
C ALA A 396 -0.84 -19.74 14.58
N VAL A 397 -1.63 -20.64 14.01
CA VAL A 397 -1.23 -22.03 13.80
C VAL A 397 -1.25 -22.35 12.32
N ASP A 398 -0.11 -22.78 11.79
CA ASP A 398 0.03 -23.13 10.38
C ASP A 398 -0.65 -24.46 10.03
N GLN A 399 -0.64 -24.80 8.75
CA GLN A 399 -1.14 -26.07 8.23
C GLN A 399 -0.41 -27.31 8.77
N ASN A 400 0.83 -27.17 9.26
CA ASN A 400 1.61 -28.26 9.86
C ASN A 400 1.34 -28.43 11.36
N GLY A 401 0.69 -27.45 11.99
CA GLY A 401 0.42 -27.41 13.43
C GLY A 401 1.48 -26.64 14.23
N ASP A 402 2.43 -25.97 13.57
CA ASP A 402 3.40 -25.11 14.21
C ASP A 402 2.72 -23.83 14.71
N ARG A 403 3.07 -23.42 15.93
CA ARG A 403 2.43 -22.32 16.66
C ARG A 403 3.35 -21.09 16.68
N TYR A 404 2.79 -19.93 16.32
CA TYR A 404 3.48 -18.65 16.31
C TYR A 404 2.79 -17.68 17.26
N ASP A 405 3.51 -17.20 18.29
CA ASP A 405 3.00 -16.22 19.24
C ASP A 405 2.83 -14.85 18.56
N LEU A 406 1.60 -14.33 18.53
CA LEU A 406 1.28 -13.07 17.86
C LEU A 406 1.76 -11.86 18.66
N ALA A 407 1.82 -11.96 19.99
CA ALA A 407 2.34 -10.89 20.85
C ALA A 407 3.81 -10.56 20.53
N GLY A 408 4.62 -11.62 20.36
CA GLY A 408 6.03 -11.52 19.99
C GLY A 408 6.28 -10.89 18.62
N ARG A 409 5.24 -10.72 17.79
CA ARG A 409 5.32 -10.04 16.49
C ARG A 409 4.80 -8.61 16.55
N ILE A 410 3.71 -8.38 17.27
CA ILE A 410 3.09 -7.06 17.38
C ILE A 410 3.96 -6.13 18.23
N THR A 411 4.40 -6.55 19.42
CA THR A 411 5.08 -5.65 20.36
C THR A 411 6.39 -5.05 19.81
N PRO A 412 7.28 -5.80 19.12
CA PRO A 412 8.47 -5.21 18.54
C PRO A 412 8.16 -4.17 17.45
N MET A 413 7.16 -4.42 16.60
CA MET A 413 6.77 -3.48 15.55
C MET A 413 6.08 -2.25 16.13
N ALA A 414 5.18 -2.43 17.11
CA ALA A 414 4.46 -1.37 17.79
C ALA A 414 5.40 -0.33 18.43
N ASN A 415 6.57 -0.78 18.91
CA ASN A 415 7.58 0.06 19.56
C ASN A 415 8.68 0.56 18.60
N ALA A 416 8.44 0.56 17.28
CA ALA A 416 9.43 0.98 16.30
C ALA A 416 8.97 2.22 15.52
N MET A 417 9.94 2.95 14.97
CA MET A 417 9.71 4.08 14.05
C MET A 417 10.40 3.81 12.71
N PRO A 418 9.74 4.10 11.57
CA PRO A 418 10.31 3.86 10.27
C PRO A 418 11.40 4.90 9.96
N PHE A 419 12.41 4.49 9.21
CA PHE A 419 13.60 5.24 8.86
C PHE A 419 13.29 6.60 8.24
N PRO A 420 12.31 6.73 7.32
CA PRO A 420 11.93 8.02 6.75
C PRO A 420 11.55 9.08 7.78
N VAL A 421 11.15 8.73 9.02
CA VAL A 421 10.86 9.72 10.07
C VAL A 421 11.86 9.80 11.19
N THR A 422 12.75 8.82 11.30
CA THR A 422 13.79 8.88 12.33
C THR A 422 14.71 10.07 12.10
N GLY A 423 15.11 10.71 13.19
CA GLY A 423 15.92 11.93 13.20
C GLY A 423 15.15 13.15 13.69
N ASP A 424 15.72 14.32 13.42
CA ASP A 424 15.29 15.60 13.96
C ASP A 424 14.54 16.42 12.91
N TRP A 425 13.51 17.11 13.38
CA TRP A 425 12.52 17.83 12.58
C TRP A 425 12.26 19.20 13.18
N TYR A 426 12.03 20.21 12.33
CA TYR A 426 11.82 21.59 12.74
C TYR A 426 10.54 22.17 12.13
N ALA A 427 9.76 22.91 12.93
CA ALA A 427 8.64 23.70 12.45
C ALA A 427 8.50 25.01 13.25
N GLU A 428 8.07 26.07 12.58
CA GLU A 428 7.55 27.28 13.23
C GLU A 428 6.04 27.29 13.10
N VAL A 429 5.34 27.42 14.24
CA VAL A 429 3.89 27.47 14.27
C VAL A 429 3.45 28.79 14.86
N ARG A 430 2.52 29.45 14.17
CA ARG A 430 1.92 30.70 14.63
C ARG A 430 0.60 30.43 15.34
N HIS A 431 0.52 30.82 16.60
CA HIS A 431 -0.63 30.63 17.46
C HIS A 431 -1.46 31.92 17.53
N GLY A 432 -2.78 31.81 17.39
CA GLY A 432 -3.71 32.89 17.71
C GLY A 432 -4.00 32.94 19.21
N VAL A 433 -4.20 34.14 19.75
CA VAL A 433 -4.59 34.32 21.17
C VAL A 433 -5.98 34.93 21.25
N ASP A 434 -6.79 34.43 22.18
CA ASP A 434 -8.10 35.00 22.49
C ASP A 434 -7.96 36.49 22.83
N GLY A 435 -8.50 37.36 21.96
CA GLY A 435 -8.32 38.81 22.03
C GLY A 435 -7.60 39.44 20.82
N GLY A 436 -7.20 38.64 19.82
CA GLY A 436 -6.73 39.14 18.52
C GLY A 436 -5.23 39.35 18.39
N GLY A 437 -4.44 38.78 19.31
CA GLY A 437 -2.97 38.70 19.20
C GLY A 437 -2.50 37.41 18.53
N SER A 438 -1.19 37.29 18.29
CA SER A 438 -0.55 36.03 17.90
C SER A 438 0.89 35.97 18.40
N TYR A 439 1.41 34.77 18.65
CA TYR A 439 2.83 34.52 18.91
C TYR A 439 3.31 33.34 18.04
N THR A 440 4.62 33.19 17.89
CA THR A 440 5.24 32.07 17.15
C THR A 440 6.00 31.18 18.12
N SER A 441 5.82 29.86 17.95
CA SER A 441 6.62 28.85 18.63
C SER A 441 7.49 28.11 17.63
N SER A 442 8.74 27.85 18.00
CA SER A 442 9.66 26.98 17.28
C SER A 442 9.66 25.61 17.94
N TYR A 443 9.29 24.58 17.18
CA TYR A 443 9.25 23.19 17.64
C TYR A 443 10.41 22.40 17.03
N PHE A 444 11.15 21.70 17.88
CA PHE A 444 12.09 20.64 17.49
C PHE A 444 11.49 19.29 17.91
N LEU A 445 11.28 18.42 16.94
CA LEU A 445 10.71 17.09 17.12
C LEU A 445 11.77 16.05 16.74
N SER A 446 12.00 15.06 17.61
CA SER A 446 12.95 13.98 17.34
C SER A 446 12.27 12.62 17.48
N PHE A 447 12.46 11.75 16.49
CA PHE A 447 12.01 10.36 16.54
C PHE A 447 13.22 9.41 16.52
N SER A 448 13.30 8.56 17.54
CA SER A 448 14.25 7.46 17.60
C SER A 448 13.64 6.17 17.05
N LYS A 449 14.49 5.29 16.50
CA LYS A 449 14.10 3.99 15.91
C LYS A 449 13.26 3.09 16.83
N ASN A 450 13.42 3.25 18.15
CA ASN A 450 12.71 2.49 19.18
C ASN A 450 11.44 3.20 19.69
N GLY A 451 10.89 4.15 18.91
CA GLY A 451 9.68 4.88 19.28
C GLY A 451 9.89 6.00 20.29
N PHE A 452 11.09 6.17 20.87
CA PHE A 452 11.35 7.31 21.75
C PHE A 452 11.20 8.61 20.97
N THR A 453 10.38 9.50 21.51
CA THR A 453 10.00 10.76 20.88
C THR A 453 10.27 11.89 21.86
N SER A 454 10.88 12.97 21.38
CA SER A 454 11.07 14.19 22.16
C SER A 454 10.61 15.42 21.40
N ILE A 455 10.03 16.38 22.13
CA ILE A 455 9.58 17.66 21.61
C ILE A 455 10.19 18.75 22.49
N GLU A 456 10.91 19.67 21.87
CA GLU A 456 11.36 20.91 22.49
C GLU A 456 10.58 22.07 21.85
N ASN A 457 9.94 22.88 22.69
CA ASN A 457 9.20 24.07 22.26
C ASN A 457 9.88 25.34 22.80
N PHE A 458 10.23 26.26 21.91
CA PHE A 458 10.72 27.60 22.23
C PHE A 458 9.68 28.66 21.81
N MET A 459 9.24 29.48 22.77
CA MET A 459 8.38 30.63 22.48
C MET A 459 9.24 31.90 22.32
N GLU A 460 9.16 32.55 21.16
CA GLU A 460 10.04 33.68 20.76
C GLU A 460 10.02 34.85 21.77
N ASP A 461 8.89 35.07 22.45
CA ASP A 461 8.68 36.16 23.42
C ASP A 461 8.99 35.77 24.88
N MET A 462 9.44 34.53 25.14
CA MET A 462 9.84 34.05 26.46
C MET A 462 11.26 33.48 26.42
N GLU A 463 12.25 34.37 26.28
CA GLU A 463 13.66 34.04 26.51
C GLU A 463 13.78 33.33 27.88
N ASP A 464 14.22 32.07 27.89
CA ASP A 464 14.40 31.15 29.04
C ASP A 464 13.27 30.15 29.37
N LEU A 465 12.19 30.03 28.57
CA LEU A 465 11.20 28.95 28.73
C LEU A 465 11.23 27.97 27.55
N SER A 466 12.01 26.89 27.67
CA SER A 466 11.80 25.67 26.89
C SER A 466 10.87 24.73 27.65
N ILE A 467 9.91 24.12 26.94
CA ILE A 467 9.13 23.02 27.48
C ILE A 467 9.49 21.77 26.70
N ASP A 468 10.16 20.84 27.39
CA ASP A 468 10.65 19.61 26.81
C ASP A 468 9.74 18.45 27.24
N TYR A 469 9.15 17.78 26.26
CA TYR A 469 8.42 16.54 26.46
C TYR A 469 9.24 15.38 25.91
N GLY A 470 9.25 14.26 26.61
CA GLY A 470 9.86 13.02 26.17
C GLY A 470 8.96 11.84 26.50
N GLY A 471 8.96 10.82 25.66
CA GLY A 471 8.16 9.62 25.88
C GLY A 471 8.27 8.65 24.73
N TYR A 472 7.28 7.77 24.60
CA TYR A 472 7.24 6.78 23.54
C TYR A 472 5.99 6.93 22.70
N CYS A 473 6.16 6.69 21.41
CA CYS A 473 5.07 6.51 20.47
C CYS A 473 4.88 5.03 20.17
N THR A 474 3.63 4.61 20.06
CA THR A 474 3.21 3.23 19.77
C THR A 474 2.45 3.21 18.45
N TYR A 475 2.92 2.43 17.48
CA TYR A 475 2.24 2.24 16.20
C TYR A 475 0.92 1.47 16.39
N LEU A 476 -0.18 2.06 15.91
CA LEU A 476 -1.51 1.45 15.98
C LEU A 476 -1.95 0.83 14.65
N GLY A 477 -1.54 1.42 13.54
CA GLY A 477 -1.98 1.02 12.21
C GLY A 477 -1.82 2.13 11.18
N MET A 478 -2.47 1.97 10.03
CA MET A 478 -2.38 2.93 8.93
C MET A 478 -3.74 3.23 8.32
N THR A 479 -3.77 4.32 7.55
CA THR A 479 -4.87 4.74 6.69
C THR A 479 -4.29 5.21 5.36
N GLU A 480 -5.17 5.61 4.47
CA GLU A 480 -4.85 6.24 3.20
C GLU A 480 -4.15 7.61 3.39
N GLN A 481 -4.21 8.21 4.59
CA GLN A 481 -3.50 9.45 4.90
C GLN A 481 -2.11 9.21 5.52
N GLY A 482 -1.78 7.99 5.96
CA GLY A 482 -0.50 7.68 6.60
C GLY A 482 -0.59 6.76 7.82
N MET A 483 0.49 6.67 8.61
CA MET A 483 0.57 5.79 9.78
C MET A 483 0.16 6.50 11.06
N ILE A 484 -0.52 5.77 11.93
CA ILE A 484 -1.11 6.28 13.16
C ILE A 484 -0.30 5.81 14.36
N TYR A 485 0.04 6.77 15.22
CA TYR A 485 0.79 6.55 16.44
C TYR A 485 0.08 7.16 17.63
N LEU A 486 -0.13 6.32 18.66
CA LEU A 486 -0.42 6.78 20.02
C LEU A 486 0.86 7.38 20.60
N PHE A 487 0.76 8.49 21.32
CA PHE A 487 1.87 9.04 22.10
C PHE A 487 1.49 9.19 23.56
N ASN A 488 2.47 8.99 24.44
CA ASN A 488 2.40 9.37 25.84
C ASN A 488 3.72 10.04 26.21
N LEU A 489 3.67 11.37 26.34
CA LEU A 489 4.85 12.21 26.55
C LEU A 489 4.73 12.91 27.90
N TYR A 490 5.86 13.02 28.60
CA TYR A 490 5.93 13.66 29.91
C TYR A 490 7.07 14.67 29.96
N ASN A 491 6.95 15.65 30.85
CA ASN A 491 8.02 16.60 31.13
C ASN A 491 8.53 16.50 32.58
N SER A 492 9.60 17.24 32.88
CA SER A 492 10.22 17.27 34.22
C SER A 492 9.33 17.87 35.31
N ASN A 493 8.28 18.61 34.94
CA ASN A 493 7.32 19.20 35.85
C ASN A 493 6.16 18.25 36.22
N GLY A 494 6.14 17.04 35.64
CA GLY A 494 5.09 16.04 35.85
C GLY A 494 3.83 16.29 35.02
N ASP A 495 3.90 17.14 34.00
CA ASP A 495 2.85 17.27 33.00
C ASP A 495 2.89 16.07 32.05
N VAL A 496 1.72 15.58 31.65
CA VAL A 496 1.55 14.43 30.74
C VAL A 496 0.68 14.86 29.58
N ARG A 497 1.14 14.56 28.37
CA ARG A 497 0.41 14.76 27.13
C ARG A 497 0.25 13.42 26.42
N ASP A 498 -0.99 13.06 26.19
CA ASP A 498 -1.37 11.85 25.47
C ASP A 498 -2.39 12.16 24.37
N GLY A 499 -2.42 11.27 23.39
CA GLY A 499 -3.27 11.38 22.22
C GLY A 499 -2.73 10.55 21.07
N THR A 500 -3.27 10.80 19.90
CA THR A 500 -2.84 10.12 18.67
C THR A 500 -2.60 11.14 17.57
N PHE A 501 -1.57 10.90 16.78
CA PHE A 501 -1.35 11.61 15.53
C PHE A 501 -1.19 10.63 14.38
N LEU A 502 -1.47 11.15 13.19
CA LEU A 502 -1.09 10.54 11.94
C LEU A 502 0.20 11.20 11.44
N LEU A 503 1.13 10.36 10.99
CA LEU A 503 2.31 10.76 10.25
C LEU A 503 2.05 10.47 8.78
N ASP A 504 2.00 11.54 8.00
CA ASP A 504 1.92 11.49 6.55
C ASP A 504 3.35 11.58 6.00
N PHE A 505 3.75 10.51 5.31
CA PHE A 505 5.11 10.32 4.79
C PHE A 505 5.20 10.45 3.29
N TYR A 506 4.13 10.84 2.60
CA TYR A 506 4.10 10.81 1.14
C TYR A 506 5.27 11.61 0.55
N ASP A 507 5.61 12.74 1.19
CA ASP A 507 6.75 13.61 0.84
C ASP A 507 7.96 13.49 1.80
N SER A 508 8.07 12.42 2.59
CA SER A 508 9.16 12.26 3.57
C SER A 508 10.55 12.18 2.95
N GLU A 509 10.65 11.70 1.71
CA GLU A 509 11.88 11.73 0.90
C GLU A 509 12.30 13.15 0.48
N ASN A 510 11.35 14.10 0.45
CA ASN A 510 11.58 15.51 0.19
C ASN A 510 11.88 16.30 1.48
N ASP A 511 12.26 15.62 2.56
CA ASP A 511 12.52 16.18 3.88
C ASP A 511 11.33 16.94 4.48
N LEU A 512 10.11 16.50 4.16
CA LEU A 512 8.87 17.04 4.71
C LEU A 512 8.14 15.97 5.52
N LEU A 513 7.80 16.29 6.75
CA LEU A 513 6.98 15.43 7.61
C LEU A 513 5.73 16.18 8.02
N ARG A 514 4.56 15.67 7.65
CA ARG A 514 3.29 16.25 8.08
C ARG A 514 2.73 15.44 9.25
N VAL A 515 2.48 16.14 10.36
CA VAL A 515 1.90 15.57 11.57
C VAL A 515 0.48 16.09 11.73
N ILE A 516 -0.47 15.17 11.81
CA ILE A 516 -1.91 15.48 11.85
C ILE A 516 -2.47 14.97 13.19
N PRO A 517 -2.92 15.83 14.10
CA PRO A 517 -3.60 15.38 15.32
C PRO A 517 -4.89 14.64 14.98
N VAL A 518 -5.08 13.47 15.59
CA VAL A 518 -6.28 12.62 15.43
C VAL A 518 -7.17 12.73 16.67
N SER A 519 -6.58 12.58 17.86
CA SER A 519 -7.28 12.60 19.15
C SER A 519 -6.36 13.06 20.28
N GLY A 520 -6.95 13.32 21.45
CA GLY A 520 -6.20 13.76 22.62
C GLY A 520 -5.69 15.19 22.46
N VAL A 521 -4.49 15.47 22.98
CA VAL A 521 -3.89 16.80 22.95
C VAL A 521 -3.34 17.11 21.56
N ASN A 522 -3.71 18.26 20.99
CA ASN A 522 -3.01 18.81 19.82
C ASN A 522 -1.63 19.31 20.26
N LEU A 523 -0.58 18.55 19.94
CA LEU A 523 0.79 18.83 20.41
C LEU A 523 1.35 20.17 19.94
N PHE A 524 0.95 20.62 18.75
CA PHE A 524 1.55 21.75 18.05
C PHE A 524 0.56 22.90 17.82
N ASP A 525 -0.65 22.81 18.38
CA ASP A 525 -1.75 23.75 18.13
C ASP A 525 -1.90 24.09 16.64
N ALA A 526 -1.89 23.04 15.80
CA ALA A 526 -1.95 23.17 14.35
C ALA A 526 -2.99 24.21 13.90
N ALA A 527 -2.61 25.05 12.94
CA ALA A 527 -3.44 26.15 12.42
C ALA A 527 -4.74 25.64 11.76
N GLU A 528 -5.57 26.53 11.19
CA GLU A 528 -6.86 26.21 10.55
C GLU A 528 -6.84 25.03 9.55
N SER A 529 -5.66 24.63 9.05
CA SER A 529 -5.43 23.46 8.19
C SER A 529 -5.45 22.09 8.90
N GLY A 530 -5.45 22.05 10.24
CA GLY A 530 -5.53 20.81 11.01
C GLY A 530 -4.29 19.92 11.00
N SER A 531 -3.13 20.42 10.53
CA SER A 531 -1.85 19.70 10.51
C SER A 531 -0.64 20.62 10.65
N THR A 532 0.49 20.10 11.13
CA THR A 532 1.78 20.81 11.19
C THR A 532 2.78 20.13 10.27
N THR A 533 3.39 20.90 9.36
CA THR A 533 4.45 20.40 8.48
C THR A 533 5.82 20.79 9.05
N PHE A 534 6.65 19.78 9.24
CA PHE A 534 8.03 19.90 9.68
C PHE A 534 8.98 19.72 8.49
N VAL A 535 10.11 20.40 8.54
CA VAL A 535 11.25 20.19 7.65
C VAL A 535 12.34 19.44 8.39
N ARG A 536 13.12 18.61 7.70
CA ARG A 536 14.24 17.90 8.33
C ARG A 536 15.27 18.90 8.87
N ALA A 537 15.65 18.72 10.13
CA ALA A 537 16.67 19.53 10.77
C ALA A 537 18.05 18.89 10.55
N TYR A 538 18.85 19.49 9.68
CA TYR A 538 20.25 19.12 9.50
C TYR A 538 21.10 19.96 10.46
N GLY A 539 21.72 19.30 11.44
CA GLY A 539 22.64 19.92 12.40
C GLY A 539 23.93 20.46 11.79
#